data_AF-A0A4Y4CQE7-F1
#
_entry.id   AF-A0A4Y4CQE7-F1
#
_cell.length_a   1.000
_cell.length_b   1.000
_cell.length_c   1.000
_cell.angle_alpha   90.00
_cell.angle_beta   90.00
_cell.angle_gamma   90.00
#
_symmetry.space_group_name_H-M   'P 1'
#
loop_
_entity.id
_entity.type
_entity.pdbx_description
1 polymer ?
#
loop_
_entity_poly.entity_id
_entity_poly.type
_entity_poly.pdbx_seq_one_letter_code
_entity_poly.pdbx_strand_id
1 'polypeptide(L)'
;MNKIDARKLGAEGRETLRKRVIRLRTQSGMKAAELAAVAGVHVRTVKGWLRKARAAGAGALVEKTRGRQPGMCRKMTMAQEVWIRQRIVSALPTQMSLPFALWTRRVIQALIKA
;
A
#
# COMPACT_ATOMS: atom_id res chain seq x y z
N MET A 1 11.13 -16.52 27.38
CA MET A 1 10.05 -15.51 27.24
C MET A 1 9.59 -15.52 25.79
N ASN A 2 8.34 -15.91 25.52
CA ASN A 2 7.81 -15.94 24.15
C ASN A 2 7.72 -14.51 23.61
N LYS A 3 8.71 -14.13 22.80
CA LYS A 3 8.78 -12.81 22.17
C LYS A 3 7.78 -12.76 21.03
N ILE A 4 6.79 -11.87 21.13
CA ILE A 4 5.85 -11.63 20.04
C ILE A 4 6.62 -11.00 18.88
N ASP A 5 6.79 -11.74 17.77
CA ASP A 5 7.45 -11.24 16.58
C ASP A 5 6.54 -10.24 15.86
N ALA A 6 6.94 -8.97 15.85
CA ALA A 6 6.20 -7.89 15.20
C ALA A 6 5.98 -8.10 13.69
N ARG A 7 6.73 -9.02 13.04
CA ARG A 7 6.54 -9.38 11.63
C ARG A 7 5.31 -10.26 11.39
N LYS A 8 4.89 -11.03 12.40
CA LYS A 8 3.70 -11.89 12.34
C LYS A 8 2.41 -11.14 12.64
N LEU A 9 2.51 -9.89 13.08
CA LEU A 9 1.35 -9.06 13.40
C LEU A 9 0.66 -8.53 12.13
N GLY A 10 -0.67 -8.55 12.13
CA GLY A 10 -1.51 -7.87 11.14
C GLY A 10 -1.32 -6.35 11.15
N ALA A 11 -1.98 -5.65 10.23
CA ALA A 11 -1.89 -4.18 10.12
C ALA A 11 -2.28 -3.48 11.43
N GLU A 12 -3.44 -3.86 11.97
CA GLU A 12 -3.96 -3.35 13.25
C GLU A 12 -3.02 -3.65 14.42
N GLY A 13 -2.52 -4.88 14.53
CA GLY A 13 -1.57 -5.26 15.59
C GLY A 13 -0.28 -4.43 15.57
N ARG A 14 0.24 -4.12 14.37
CA ARG A 14 1.43 -3.28 14.21
C ARG A 14 1.17 -1.83 14.55
N GLU A 15 -0.03 -1.33 14.27
CA GLU A 15 -0.45 0.02 14.65
C GLU A 15 -0.59 0.15 16.17
N THR A 16 -1.31 -0.78 16.80
CA THR A 16 -1.47 -0.84 18.26
C THR A 16 -0.12 -0.93 18.96
N LEU A 17 0.82 -1.71 18.42
CA LEU A 17 2.19 -1.79 18.95
C LEU A 17 2.89 -0.43 18.92
N ARG A 18 2.83 0.31 17.80
CA ARG A 18 3.45 1.64 17.70
C ARG A 18 2.79 2.66 18.62
N LYS A 19 1.45 2.65 18.70
CA LYS A 19 0.68 3.50 19.63
C LYS A 19 1.07 3.23 21.08
N ARG A 20 1.24 1.96 21.46
CA ARG A 20 1.71 1.56 22.80
C ARG A 20 3.13 2.07 23.08
N VAL A 21 4.05 1.95 22.13
CA VAL A 21 5.43 2.44 22.28
C VAL A 21 5.48 3.97 22.45
N ILE A 22 4.72 4.73 21.66
CA ILE A 22 4.63 6.19 21.84
C ILE A 22 4.06 6.51 23.22
N ARG A 23 2.95 5.87 23.60
CA ARG A 23 2.30 6.11 24.90
C ARG A 23 3.23 5.86 26.07
N LEU A 24 3.94 4.74 26.08
CA LEU A 24 4.93 4.40 27.12
C LEU A 24 6.09 5.40 27.14
N ARG A 25 6.52 5.90 25.99
CA ARG A 25 7.55 6.94 25.93
C ARG A 25 7.06 8.26 26.53
N THR A 26 5.82 8.66 26.25
CA THR A 26 5.24 9.92 26.74
C THR A 26 4.89 9.87 28.23
N GLN A 27 4.34 8.75 28.70
CA GLN A 27 3.91 8.61 30.10
C GLN A 27 5.05 8.28 31.06
N SER A 28 5.94 7.37 30.68
CA SER A 28 6.94 6.80 31.60
C SER A 28 8.37 7.22 31.29
N GLY A 29 8.61 7.99 30.22
CA GLY A 29 9.95 8.44 29.83
C GLY A 29 10.93 7.30 29.47
N MET A 30 10.43 6.06 29.29
CA MET A 30 11.25 4.85 29.10
C MET A 30 12.27 4.99 27.98
N LYS A 31 13.45 4.40 28.17
CA LYS A 31 14.53 4.44 27.18
C LYS A 31 14.17 3.56 25.97
N ALA A 32 14.77 3.87 24.81
CA ALA A 32 14.50 3.13 23.58
C ALA A 32 14.85 1.63 23.66
N ALA A 33 15.80 1.25 24.53
CA ALA A 33 16.19 -0.14 24.74
C ALA A 33 15.10 -0.94 25.49
N GLU A 34 14.53 -0.36 26.55
CA GLU A 34 13.42 -0.96 27.31
C GLU A 34 12.17 -1.09 26.43
N LEU A 35 11.84 -0.03 25.70
CA LEU A 35 10.72 -0.04 24.75
C LEU A 35 10.87 -1.13 23.68
N ALA A 36 12.10 -1.39 23.23
CA ALA A 36 12.38 -2.44 22.26
C ALA A 36 12.19 -3.84 22.84
N ALA A 37 12.59 -4.05 24.10
CA ALA A 37 12.35 -5.30 24.82
C ALA A 37 10.85 -5.57 25.01
N VAL A 38 10.10 -4.55 25.45
CA VAL A 38 8.63 -4.63 25.65
C VAL A 38 7.89 -4.87 24.34
N ALA A 39 8.29 -4.17 23.28
CA ALA A 39 7.61 -4.25 21.98
C ALA A 39 8.07 -5.43 21.11
N GLY A 40 9.06 -6.21 21.55
CA GLY A 40 9.55 -7.36 20.79
C GLY A 40 10.28 -6.98 19.48
N VAL A 41 10.76 -5.75 19.34
CA VAL A 41 11.41 -5.23 18.12
C VAL A 41 12.86 -4.84 18.37
N HIS A 42 13.62 -4.60 17.29
CA HIS A 42 14.99 -4.12 17.41
C HIS A 42 15.04 -2.64 17.85
N VAL A 43 16.05 -2.26 18.64
CA VAL A 43 16.21 -0.90 19.20
C VAL A 43 16.24 0.18 18.11
N ARG A 44 16.89 -0.09 16.97
CA ARG A 44 16.93 0.84 15.81
C ARG A 44 15.52 1.13 15.26
N THR A 45 14.62 0.15 15.27
CA THR A 45 13.24 0.31 14.83
C THR A 45 12.49 1.29 15.73
N VAL A 46 12.63 1.13 17.05
CA VAL A 46 12.03 2.03 18.04
C VAL A 46 12.60 3.44 17.91
N LYS A 47 13.94 3.59 17.80
CA LYS A 47 14.55 4.91 17.56
C LYS A 47 14.01 5.57 16.30
N GLY A 48 13.82 4.80 15.23
CA GLY A 48 13.19 5.26 13.99
C GLY A 48 11.75 5.73 14.19
N TRP A 49 10.95 5.00 14.96
CA TRP A 49 9.58 5.41 15.31
C TRP A 49 9.54 6.70 16.12
N LEU A 50 10.37 6.81 17.16
CA LEU A 50 10.44 8.00 18.00
C LEU A 50 10.88 9.24 17.21
N ARG A 51 11.85 9.09 16.29
CA ARG A 51 12.28 10.19 15.41
C ARG A 51 11.15 10.65 14.50
N LYS A 52 10.43 9.72 13.87
CA LYS A 52 9.26 10.05 13.02
C LYS A 52 8.15 10.73 13.83
N ALA A 53 7.86 10.20 15.02
CA ALA A 53 6.85 10.77 15.91
C ALA A 53 7.23 12.19 16.39
N ARG A 54 8.52 12.46 16.62
CA ARG A 54 9.00 13.80 16.97
C ARG A 54 8.88 14.79 15.80
N ALA A 55 9.15 14.34 14.57
CA ALA A 55 9.14 15.21 13.40
C ALA A 55 7.73 15.53 12.87
N ALA A 56 6.80 14.57 12.91
CA ALA A 56 5.49 14.68 12.27
C ALA A 56 4.32 14.27 13.20
N GLY A 57 4.57 14.19 14.51
CA GLY A 57 3.57 13.80 15.52
C GLY A 57 3.25 12.31 15.54
N ALA A 58 2.40 11.90 16.49
CA ALA A 58 2.01 10.51 16.68
C ALA A 58 1.28 9.90 15.47
N GLY A 59 0.56 10.73 14.69
CA GLY A 59 -0.12 10.33 13.46
C GLY A 59 0.83 9.85 12.36
N ALA A 60 2.12 10.19 12.41
CA ALA A 60 3.11 9.73 11.44
C ALA A 60 3.41 8.22 11.50
N LEU A 61 2.98 7.54 12.57
CA LEU A 61 3.17 6.09 12.75
C LEU A 61 1.97 5.24 12.33
N VAL A 62 0.92 5.86 11.78
CA VAL A 62 -0.23 5.13 11.21
C VAL A 62 0.25 4.11 10.19
N GLU A 63 -0.34 2.92 10.24
CA GLU A 63 -0.01 1.87 9.30
C GLU A 63 -0.45 2.29 7.90
N LYS A 64 0.49 2.27 6.95
CA LYS A 64 0.19 2.51 5.54
C LYS A 64 -0.16 1.20 4.86
N THR A 65 -1.03 1.26 3.85
CA THR A 65 -1.27 0.13 2.96
C THR A 65 0.05 -0.35 2.38
N ARG A 66 0.43 -1.58 2.71
CA ARG A 66 1.64 -2.21 2.20
C ARG A 66 1.39 -2.80 0.82
N GLY A 67 2.46 -2.92 0.04
CA GLY A 67 2.40 -3.51 -1.30
C GLY A 67 2.10 -2.49 -2.39
N ARG A 68 1.81 -3.01 -3.58
CA ARG A 68 1.55 -2.20 -4.77
C ARG A 68 0.18 -1.53 -4.63
N GLN A 69 0.14 -0.21 -4.74
CA GLN A 69 -1.12 0.53 -4.72
C GLN A 69 -1.98 0.17 -5.95
N PRO A 70 -3.32 0.24 -5.85
CA PRO A 70 -4.18 0.09 -7.00
C PRO A 70 -3.74 1.01 -8.13
N GLY A 71 -3.54 0.44 -9.32
CA GLY A 71 -3.08 1.17 -10.49
C GLY A 71 -1.58 1.39 -10.62
N MET A 72 -0.77 1.03 -9.62
CA MET A 72 0.68 1.06 -9.80
C MET A 72 1.11 0.08 -10.91
N CYS A 73 1.93 0.60 -11.81
CA CYS A 73 2.46 -0.06 -13.01
C CYS A 73 1.40 -0.57 -13.98
N ARG A 74 0.22 0.07 -13.99
CA ARG A 74 -0.57 0.15 -15.21
C ARG A 74 0.29 0.86 -16.27
N LYS A 75 0.22 0.36 -17.50
CA LYS A 75 0.87 0.99 -18.66
C LYS A 75 0.01 2.08 -19.29
N MET A 76 -1.25 2.16 -18.89
CA MET A 76 -2.25 3.05 -19.44
C MET A 76 -2.75 4.01 -18.37
N THR A 77 -3.09 5.22 -18.78
CA THR A 77 -3.75 6.18 -17.91
C THR A 77 -5.22 5.81 -17.71
N MET A 78 -5.85 6.32 -16.65
CA MET A 78 -7.27 6.09 -16.39
C MET A 78 -8.15 6.52 -17.58
N ALA A 79 -7.81 7.66 -18.21
CA ALA A 79 -8.53 8.16 -19.38
C ALA A 79 -8.47 7.17 -20.56
N GLN A 80 -7.30 6.57 -20.80
CA GLN A 80 -7.15 5.56 -21.85
C GLN A 80 -7.94 4.28 -21.53
N GLU A 81 -7.96 3.83 -20.28
CA GLU A 81 -8.75 2.67 -19.87
C GLU A 81 -10.26 2.91 -20.06
N VAL A 82 -10.74 4.10 -19.69
CA VAL A 82 -12.14 4.49 -19.88
C VAL A 82 -12.49 4.58 -21.37
N TRP A 83 -11.61 5.18 -22.18
CA TRP A 83 -11.80 5.27 -23.62
C TRP A 83 -11.93 3.89 -24.28
N ILE A 84 -11.05 2.95 -23.93
CA ILE A 84 -11.13 1.57 -24.43
C ILE A 84 -12.42 0.90 -23.98
N ARG A 85 -12.78 1.03 -22.69
CA ARG A 85 -14.01 0.46 -22.16
C ARG A 85 -15.24 0.97 -22.92
N GLN A 86 -15.32 2.27 -23.17
CA GLN A 86 -16.42 2.87 -23.91
C GLN A 86 -16.52 2.28 -25.32
N ARG A 87 -15.39 2.12 -26.02
CA ARG A 87 -15.35 1.49 -27.36
C ARG A 87 -15.79 0.04 -27.35
N ILE A 88 -15.34 -0.74 -26.35
CA ILE A 88 -15.71 -2.16 -26.23
C ILE A 88 -17.21 -2.33 -25.97
N VAL A 89 -17.79 -1.45 -25.15
CA VAL A 89 -19.22 -1.53 -24.77
C VAL A 89 -20.12 -0.97 -25.87
N SER A 90 -19.70 0.06 -26.60
CA SER A 90 -20.57 0.78 -27.54
C SER A 90 -20.66 0.15 -28.93
N ALA A 91 -19.70 -0.67 -29.35
CA ALA A 91 -19.67 -1.20 -30.70
C ALA A 91 -18.95 -2.54 -30.81
N LEU A 92 -19.23 -3.26 -31.89
CA LEU A 92 -18.51 -4.47 -32.27
C LEU A 92 -17.25 -4.10 -33.08
N PRO A 93 -16.20 -4.94 -33.06
CA PRO A 93 -14.96 -4.65 -33.79
C PRO A 93 -15.15 -4.45 -35.30
N THR A 94 -16.13 -5.14 -35.89
CA THR A 94 -16.49 -5.00 -37.31
C THR A 94 -16.94 -3.59 -37.68
N GLN A 95 -17.63 -2.89 -36.75
CA GLN A 95 -18.06 -1.51 -36.93
C GLN A 95 -16.89 -0.51 -36.82
N MET A 96 -15.76 -0.94 -36.28
CA MET A 96 -14.54 -0.13 -36.12
C MET A 96 -13.51 -0.40 -37.21
N SER A 97 -13.90 -1.04 -38.32
CA SER A 97 -13.00 -1.45 -39.41
C SER A 97 -11.83 -2.33 -38.93
N LEU A 98 -11.99 -3.04 -37.80
CA LEU A 98 -11.02 -4.00 -37.31
C LEU A 98 -11.27 -5.35 -38.01
N PRO A 99 -10.22 -6.10 -38.39
CA PRO A 99 -10.36 -7.31 -39.24
C PRO A 99 -10.87 -8.54 -38.46
N PHE A 100 -11.70 -8.34 -37.44
CA PHE A 100 -12.13 -9.38 -36.52
C PHE A 100 -13.62 -9.24 -36.19
N ALA A 101 -14.30 -10.36 -35.96
CA ALA A 101 -15.74 -10.39 -35.65
C ALA A 101 -16.06 -10.16 -34.15
N LEU A 102 -15.13 -10.51 -33.26
CA LEU A 102 -15.34 -10.53 -31.80
C LEU A 102 -14.20 -9.85 -31.05
N TRP A 103 -14.48 -9.34 -29.86
CA TRP A 103 -13.47 -8.77 -28.98
C TRP A 103 -12.49 -9.85 -28.50
N THR A 104 -11.29 -9.84 -29.06
CA THR A 104 -10.18 -10.69 -28.61
C THR A 104 -9.02 -9.83 -28.12
N ARG A 105 -8.07 -10.43 -27.40
CA ARG A 105 -6.85 -9.73 -26.98
C ARG A 105 -6.11 -9.07 -28.15
N ARG A 106 -6.07 -9.70 -29.32
CA ARG A 106 -5.41 -9.15 -30.53
C ARG A 106 -6.13 -7.91 -31.06
N VAL A 107 -7.47 -7.93 -31.04
CA VAL A 107 -8.31 -6.78 -31.42
C VAL A 107 -8.08 -5.60 -30.48
N ILE A 108 -8.06 -5.86 -29.17
CA ILE A 108 -7.81 -4.82 -28.17
C ILE A 108 -6.40 -4.22 -28.36
N GLN A 109 -5.40 -5.04 -28.69
CA GLN A 109 -4.07 -4.54 -29.02
C GLN A 109 -4.05 -3.68 -30.29
N ALA A 110 -4.83 -4.05 -31.33
CA ALA A 110 -4.97 -3.23 -32.53
C ALA A 110 -5.67 -1.90 -32.21
N LEU A 111 -6.72 -1.93 -31.40
CA LEU A 111 -7.43 -0.73 -30.93
C LEU A 111 -6.54 0.21 -30.10
N ILE A 112 -5.59 -0.33 -29.32
CA ILE A 112 -4.64 0.48 -28.53
C ILE A 112 -3.58 1.14 -29.42
N LYS A 113 -3.27 0.54 -30.58
CA LYS A 113 -2.23 1.03 -31.52
C LYS A 113 -2.78 1.96 -32.60
N ALA A 114 -4.06 1.87 -32.92
CA ALA A 114 -4.77 2.72 -33.87
C ALA A 114 -5.01 4.11 -33.29
#